data_AF-A0A428X690-F1
#
_entry.id   AF-A0A428X690-F1
#
_cell.length_a   1.000
_cell.length_b   1.000
_cell.length_c   1.000
_cell.angle_alpha   90.00
_cell.angle_beta   90.00
_cell.angle_gamma   90.00
#
_symmetry.space_group_name_H-M   'P 1'
#
loop_
_entity.id
_entity.type
_entity.pdbx_description
1 polymer ?
#
loop_
_entity_poly.entity_id
_entity_poly.type
_entity_poly.pdbx_seq_one_letter_code
_entity_poly.pdbx_strand_id
1 'polypeptide(L)'
;MVRRDARRLPEAALEDLRRRAVAAVESGRSRSDVARLFGVSRKTVGNWVTAYRDLGEDAFRPRTRGRRPGEQLALAPGQQAAVLEAVTGRIPEELELPYRVWTRQAVAELVNREFRITLSLKTVSGYLARWGLLPAPANVLEALRGSGPAGHRSAEGVWLTWHRTPAGLDVLLAACYRGSLYFDVRTAPFEAAAVTDFLRRLADQLDRPIGVVVRRWPAGQTGLVRTWPGAPDPRITVRFAH
;
A
#
# COMPACT_ATOMS: atom_id res chain seq x y z
N MET A 1 -33.61 -1.19 -24.05
CA MET A 1 -32.45 -1.97 -24.57
C MET A 1 -31.27 -1.73 -23.64
N VAL A 2 -30.84 -2.75 -22.88
CA VAL A 2 -29.84 -2.59 -21.82
C VAL A 2 -28.45 -2.35 -22.43
N ARG A 3 -27.89 -1.15 -22.26
CA ARG A 3 -26.47 -0.86 -22.55
C ARG A 3 -25.62 -1.67 -21.56
N ARG A 4 -25.06 -2.80 -22.00
CA ARG A 4 -24.01 -3.49 -21.25
C ARG A 4 -22.74 -2.65 -21.33
N ASP A 5 -22.33 -2.11 -20.19
CA ASP A 5 -21.11 -1.33 -20.03
C ASP A 5 -19.89 -2.20 -20.39
N ALA A 6 -19.24 -1.91 -21.53
CA ALA A 6 -18.07 -2.64 -22.02
C ALA A 6 -16.88 -2.61 -21.03
N ARG A 7 -16.95 -1.81 -19.96
CA ARG A 7 -15.97 -1.78 -18.86
C ARG A 7 -16.08 -2.98 -17.91
N ARG A 8 -17.11 -3.83 -18.02
CA ARG A 8 -17.34 -5.00 -17.14
C ARG A 8 -17.14 -6.37 -17.81
N LEU A 9 -16.65 -6.42 -19.05
CA LEU A 9 -16.42 -7.69 -19.74
C LEU A 9 -15.05 -8.29 -19.35
N PRO A 10 -14.98 -9.62 -19.11
CA PRO A 10 -13.70 -10.34 -18.93
C PRO A 10 -12.75 -10.07 -20.10
N GLU A 11 -11.45 -10.04 -19.85
CA GLU A 11 -10.44 -9.66 -20.88
C GLU A 11 -10.50 -10.54 -22.13
N ALA A 12 -10.67 -11.85 -21.96
CA ALA A 12 -10.84 -12.81 -23.06
C ALA A 12 -12.11 -12.52 -23.90
N ALA A 13 -13.20 -12.06 -23.27
CA ALA A 13 -14.43 -11.72 -23.99
C ALA A 13 -14.29 -10.41 -24.78
N LEU A 14 -13.46 -9.48 -24.32
CA LEU A 14 -13.12 -8.26 -25.07
C LEU A 14 -12.17 -8.54 -26.24
N GLU A 15 -11.25 -9.49 -26.07
CA GLU A 15 -10.35 -9.94 -27.13
C GLU A 15 -11.13 -10.59 -28.28
N ASP A 16 -11.98 -11.58 -27.97
CA ASP A 16 -12.85 -12.22 -28.96
C ASP A 16 -13.77 -11.21 -29.67
N LEU A 17 -14.33 -10.26 -28.91
CA LEU A 17 -15.15 -9.18 -29.48
C LEU A 17 -14.36 -8.31 -30.47
N ARG A 18 -13.12 -7.96 -30.15
CA ARG A 18 -12.23 -7.19 -31.04
C ARG A 18 -11.91 -7.97 -32.31
N ARG A 19 -11.55 -9.24 -32.17
CA ARG A 19 -11.21 -10.11 -33.31
C ARG A 19 -12.37 -10.24 -34.28
N ARG A 20 -13.59 -10.52 -33.76
CA ARG A 20 -14.80 -10.61 -34.59
C ARG A 20 -15.18 -9.29 -35.25
N ALA A 21 -15.01 -8.17 -34.55
CA ALA A 21 -15.29 -6.85 -35.12
C ALA A 21 -14.32 -6.47 -36.24
N VAL A 22 -13.03 -6.77 -36.10
CA VAL A 22 -12.01 -6.52 -37.13
C VAL A 22 -12.22 -7.43 -38.33
N ALA A 23 -12.44 -8.74 -38.12
CA ALA A 23 -12.70 -9.69 -39.20
C ALA A 23 -13.92 -9.29 -40.05
N ALA A 24 -14.98 -8.80 -39.41
CA ALA A 24 -16.17 -8.32 -40.11
C ALA A 24 -15.89 -7.07 -40.98
N VAL A 25 -14.98 -6.19 -40.56
CA VAL A 25 -14.59 -5.01 -41.37
C VAL A 25 -13.69 -5.43 -42.54
N GLU A 26 -12.72 -6.32 -42.30
CA GLU A 26 -11.83 -6.83 -43.35
C GLU A 26 -12.59 -7.68 -44.38
N SER A 27 -13.71 -8.31 -43.99
CA SER A 27 -14.64 -8.98 -44.91
C SER A 27 -15.60 -8.03 -45.65
N GLY A 28 -15.36 -6.71 -45.60
CA GLY A 28 -16.11 -5.71 -46.38
C GLY A 28 -17.32 -5.07 -45.70
N ARG A 29 -17.64 -5.37 -44.42
CA ARG A 29 -18.73 -4.66 -43.72
C ARG A 29 -18.28 -3.25 -43.31
N SER A 30 -19.23 -2.31 -43.34
CA SER A 30 -18.95 -0.94 -42.88
C SER A 30 -18.68 -0.89 -41.36
N ARG A 31 -17.78 -0.01 -40.93
CA ARG A 31 -17.48 0.21 -39.49
C ARG A 31 -18.73 0.63 -38.69
N SER A 32 -19.69 1.29 -39.34
CA SER A 32 -20.95 1.72 -38.74
C SER A 32 -21.88 0.54 -38.47
N ASP A 33 -21.96 -0.42 -39.41
CA ASP A 33 -22.79 -1.61 -39.25
C ASP A 33 -22.20 -2.57 -38.23
N VAL A 34 -20.87 -2.72 -38.22
CA VAL A 34 -20.15 -3.49 -37.20
C VAL A 34 -20.36 -2.88 -35.80
N ALA A 35 -20.29 -1.55 -35.67
CA ALA A 35 -20.57 -0.87 -34.42
C ALA A 35 -21.99 -1.14 -33.89
N ARG A 36 -22.99 -1.11 -34.78
CA ARG A 36 -24.39 -1.43 -34.45
C ARG A 36 -24.56 -2.91 -34.04
N LEU A 37 -23.94 -3.82 -34.78
CA LEU A 37 -24.00 -5.27 -34.55
C LEU A 37 -23.43 -5.67 -33.18
N PHE A 38 -22.31 -5.06 -32.78
CA PHE A 38 -21.59 -5.40 -31.54
C PHE A 38 -21.90 -4.47 -30.37
N GLY A 39 -22.76 -3.47 -30.54
CA GLY A 39 -23.16 -2.53 -29.47
C GLY A 39 -22.02 -1.62 -28.98
N VAL A 40 -21.04 -1.31 -29.85
CA VAL A 40 -19.88 -0.46 -29.55
C VAL A 40 -19.91 0.82 -30.40
N SER A 41 -19.06 1.79 -30.08
CA SER A 41 -18.99 3.03 -30.89
C SER A 41 -18.25 2.80 -32.22
N ARG A 42 -18.62 3.52 -33.28
CA ARG A 42 -17.88 3.53 -34.55
C ARG A 42 -16.41 3.90 -34.36
N LYS A 43 -16.10 4.83 -33.45
CA LYS A 43 -14.72 5.21 -33.10
C LYS A 43 -13.95 4.04 -32.50
N THR A 44 -14.58 3.25 -31.63
CA THR A 44 -13.99 2.05 -31.05
C THR A 44 -13.64 1.01 -32.12
N VAL A 45 -14.57 0.74 -33.05
CA VAL A 45 -14.32 -0.17 -34.19
C VAL A 45 -13.18 0.37 -35.06
N GLY A 46 -13.17 1.66 -35.36
CA GLY A 46 -12.09 2.30 -36.12
C GLY A 46 -10.73 2.11 -35.46
N ASN A 47 -10.63 2.35 -34.16
CA ASN A 47 -9.39 2.18 -33.41
C ASN A 47 -8.90 0.72 -33.42
N TRP A 48 -9.81 -0.27 -33.32
CA TRP A 48 -9.44 -1.68 -33.38
C TRP A 48 -8.92 -2.09 -34.76
N VAL A 49 -9.57 -1.62 -35.83
CA VAL A 49 -9.13 -1.89 -37.21
C VAL A 49 -7.78 -1.25 -37.49
N THR A 50 -7.56 0.00 -37.05
CA THR A 50 -6.25 0.65 -37.16
C THR A 50 -5.19 -0.12 -36.40
N ALA A 51 -5.45 -0.46 -35.13
CA ALA A 51 -4.49 -1.21 -34.31
C ALA A 51 -4.15 -2.58 -34.93
N TYR A 52 -5.12 -3.29 -35.52
CA TYR A 52 -4.88 -4.54 -36.23
C TYR A 52 -4.06 -4.36 -37.51
N ARG A 53 -4.30 -3.30 -38.28
CA ARG A 53 -3.50 -3.01 -39.48
C ARG A 53 -2.05 -2.66 -39.14
N ASP A 54 -1.85 -2.02 -37.99
CA ASP A 54 -0.52 -1.60 -37.54
C ASP A 54 0.27 -2.74 -36.87
N LEU A 55 -0.40 -3.57 -36.06
CA LEU A 55 0.24 -4.56 -35.17
C LEU A 55 -0.18 -6.01 -35.45
N GLY A 56 -1.07 -6.26 -36.40
CA GLY A 56 -1.60 -7.59 -36.70
C GLY A 56 -2.28 -8.23 -35.49
N GLU A 57 -2.04 -9.52 -35.28
CA GLU A 57 -2.58 -10.33 -34.19
C GLU A 57 -2.17 -9.81 -32.78
N ASP A 58 -1.03 -9.12 -32.67
CA ASP A 58 -0.60 -8.52 -31.40
C ASP A 58 -1.51 -7.38 -30.94
N ALA A 59 -2.37 -6.83 -31.81
CA ALA A 59 -3.39 -5.85 -31.46
C ALA A 59 -4.48 -6.41 -30.52
N PHE A 60 -4.66 -7.74 -30.53
CA PHE A 60 -5.67 -8.41 -29.72
C PHE A 60 -5.14 -8.80 -28.34
N ARG A 61 -3.83 -8.98 -28.20
CA ARG A 61 -3.21 -9.34 -26.92
C ARG A 61 -3.57 -8.31 -25.84
N PRO A 62 -3.93 -8.76 -24.62
CA PRO A 62 -4.17 -7.86 -23.51
C PRO A 62 -2.95 -6.99 -23.24
N ARG A 63 -3.02 -5.71 -23.62
CA ARG A 63 -2.08 -4.71 -23.11
C ARG A 63 -2.42 -4.50 -21.64
N THR A 64 -1.44 -4.74 -20.77
CA THR A 64 -1.56 -4.44 -19.33
C THR A 64 -2.11 -3.02 -19.17
N ARG A 65 -3.35 -2.90 -18.68
CA ARG A 65 -3.95 -1.59 -18.43
C ARG A 65 -3.29 -0.99 -17.20
N GLY A 66 -2.54 0.09 -17.39
CA GLY A 66 -1.87 0.84 -16.31
C GLY A 66 -0.35 0.84 -16.47
N ARG A 67 0.29 1.77 -15.75
CA ARG A 67 1.76 1.93 -15.72
C ARG A 67 2.42 0.65 -15.19
N ARG A 68 3.55 0.24 -15.75
CA ARG A 68 4.26 -0.95 -15.27
C ARG A 68 4.82 -0.69 -13.85
N PRO A 69 4.88 -1.70 -12.97
CA PRO A 69 5.54 -1.54 -11.67
C PRO A 69 6.98 -1.06 -11.84
N GLY A 70 7.28 0.18 -11.43
CA GLY A 70 8.61 0.79 -11.55
C GLY A 70 8.75 1.90 -12.60
N GLU A 71 7.75 2.12 -13.47
CA GLU A 71 7.76 3.26 -14.40
C GLU A 71 7.43 4.57 -13.67
N GLN A 72 8.21 5.62 -13.94
CA GLN A 72 8.05 6.99 -13.40
C GLN A 72 8.05 7.07 -11.86
N LEU A 73 8.90 6.29 -11.18
CA LEU A 73 9.16 6.51 -9.77
C LEU A 73 9.78 7.91 -9.60
N ALA A 74 9.17 8.72 -8.73
CA ALA A 74 9.66 10.05 -8.40
C ALA A 74 11.07 10.04 -7.78
N LEU A 75 11.48 8.94 -7.14
CA LEU A 75 12.79 8.78 -6.52
C LEU A 75 13.65 7.87 -7.39
N ALA A 76 14.85 8.35 -7.72
CA ALA A 76 15.88 7.55 -8.35
C ALA A 76 16.33 6.40 -7.42
N PRO A 77 16.91 5.31 -7.94
CA PRO A 77 17.33 4.17 -7.13
C PRO A 77 18.24 4.54 -5.94
N GLY A 78 19.21 5.43 -6.15
CA GLY A 78 20.10 5.91 -5.08
C GLY A 78 19.36 6.70 -3.98
N GLN A 79 18.37 7.51 -4.37
CA GLN A 79 17.52 8.23 -3.41
C GLN A 79 16.65 7.26 -2.60
N GLN A 80 16.10 6.22 -3.25
CA GLN A 80 15.35 5.18 -2.55
C GLN A 80 16.21 4.44 -1.52
N ALA A 81 17.45 4.10 -1.90
CA ALA A 81 18.39 3.44 -1.00
C ALA A 81 18.73 4.33 0.22
N ALA A 82 19.02 5.61 -0.01
CA ALA A 82 19.31 6.56 1.07
C ALA A 82 18.13 6.77 2.03
N VAL A 83 16.90 6.86 1.50
CA VAL A 83 15.69 6.95 2.35
C VAL A 83 15.49 5.67 3.15
N LEU A 84 15.67 4.51 2.52
CA LEU A 84 15.52 3.23 3.19
C LEU A 84 16.56 3.08 4.32
N GLU A 85 17.82 3.39 4.04
CA GLU A 85 18.90 3.38 5.03
C GLU A 85 18.56 4.26 6.23
N ALA A 86 18.18 5.53 5.99
CA ALA A 86 17.78 6.46 7.04
C ALA A 86 16.60 5.95 7.89
N VAL A 87 15.58 5.39 7.24
CA VAL A 87 14.39 4.84 7.93
C VAL A 87 14.71 3.57 8.73
N THR A 88 15.67 2.75 8.28
CA THR A 88 16.07 1.50 8.95
C THR A 88 17.12 1.67 10.05
N GLY A 89 17.92 2.73 9.98
CA GLY A 89 19.06 2.94 10.87
C GLY A 89 18.85 4.00 11.94
N ARG A 90 17.83 4.87 11.80
CA ARG A 90 17.65 6.06 12.65
C ARG A 90 16.17 6.29 12.95
N ILE A 91 15.93 7.08 13.99
CA ILE A 91 14.61 7.64 14.31
C ILE A 91 14.45 9.04 13.69
N PRO A 92 13.22 9.55 13.48
CA PRO A 92 13.03 10.85 12.83
C PRO A 92 13.69 12.02 13.59
N GLU A 93 13.74 11.94 14.92
CA GLU A 93 14.34 12.97 15.78
C GLU A 93 15.85 13.13 15.55
N GLU A 94 16.58 12.03 15.36
CA GLU A 94 18.01 12.06 15.00
C GLU A 94 18.28 12.67 13.63
N LEU A 95 17.23 12.74 12.81
CA LEU A 95 17.22 13.39 11.52
C LEU A 95 16.60 14.78 11.62
N GLU A 96 16.46 15.37 12.81
CA GLU A 96 15.90 16.72 13.03
C GLU A 96 14.47 16.90 12.49
N LEU A 97 13.69 15.81 12.39
CA LEU A 97 12.29 15.86 11.99
C LEU A 97 11.40 16.00 13.24
N PRO A 98 10.26 16.71 13.16
CA PRO A 98 9.36 16.96 14.29
C PRO A 98 8.45 15.76 14.62
N TYR A 99 8.99 14.54 14.59
CA TYR A 99 8.27 13.30 14.89
C TYR A 99 9.10 12.44 15.84
N ARG A 100 8.44 11.75 16.78
CA ARG A 100 9.11 10.81 17.70
C ARG A 100 9.22 9.41 17.11
N VAL A 101 8.33 9.05 16.17
CA VAL A 101 8.29 7.75 15.46
C VAL A 101 8.05 7.96 13.97
N TRP A 102 8.47 7.01 13.14
CA TRP A 102 8.27 7.13 11.69
C TRP A 102 6.80 7.14 11.32
N THR A 103 6.44 8.08 10.45
CA THR A 103 5.13 8.18 9.83
C THR A 103 5.31 8.42 8.33
N ARG A 104 4.23 8.29 7.56
CA ARG A 104 4.27 8.65 6.13
C ARG A 104 4.61 10.12 5.93
N GLN A 105 4.18 10.99 6.84
CA GLN A 105 4.51 12.41 6.85
C GLN A 105 6.01 12.62 7.11
N ALA A 106 6.57 11.96 8.12
CA ALA A 106 8.00 12.03 8.43
C ALA A 106 8.87 11.59 7.23
N VAL A 107 8.49 10.51 6.54
CA VAL A 107 9.21 10.06 5.34
C VAL A 107 9.05 11.05 4.18
N ALA A 108 7.85 11.62 3.98
CA ALA A 108 7.66 12.65 2.95
C ALA A 108 8.53 13.89 3.21
N GLU A 109 8.62 14.30 4.48
CA GLU A 109 9.39 15.45 4.92
C GLU A 109 10.89 15.22 4.78
N LEU A 110 11.39 14.05 5.17
CA LEU A 110 12.76 13.61 4.92
C LEU A 110 13.10 13.73 3.43
N VAL A 111 12.28 13.13 2.57
CA VAL A 111 12.50 13.14 1.11
C VAL A 111 12.53 14.56 0.56
N ASN A 112 11.61 15.42 1.00
CA ASN A 112 11.57 16.80 0.55
C ASN A 112 12.79 17.60 1.03
N ARG A 113 13.26 17.35 2.25
CA ARG A 113 14.44 18.04 2.78
C ARG A 113 15.72 17.63 2.04
N GLU A 114 15.95 16.32 1.91
CA GLU A 114 17.19 15.77 1.35
C GLU A 114 17.26 15.93 -0.17
N PHE A 115 16.13 15.78 -0.88
CA PHE A 115 16.13 15.71 -2.34
C PHE A 115 15.29 16.80 -3.02
N ARG A 116 14.61 17.66 -2.27
CA ARG A 116 13.68 18.69 -2.81
C ARG A 116 12.54 18.10 -3.65
N ILE A 117 12.13 16.87 -3.33
CA ILE A 117 11.04 16.17 -4.01
C ILE A 117 9.82 16.10 -3.09
N THR A 118 8.72 16.76 -3.48
CA THR A 118 7.45 16.67 -2.75
C THR A 118 6.70 15.40 -3.12
N LEU A 119 6.50 14.51 -2.16
CA LEU A 119 5.71 13.29 -2.35
C LEU A 119 4.36 13.37 -1.65
N SER A 120 3.31 12.91 -2.34
CA SER A 120 2.02 12.68 -1.69
C SER A 120 2.12 11.50 -0.71
N LEU A 121 1.30 11.50 0.35
CA LEU A 121 1.25 10.37 1.31
C LEU A 121 0.90 9.03 0.64
N LYS A 122 0.14 9.05 -0.46
CA LYS A 122 -0.16 7.87 -1.26
C LYS A 122 1.10 7.35 -1.96
N THR A 123 1.91 8.24 -2.52
CA THR A 123 3.19 7.90 -3.16
C THR A 123 4.15 7.31 -2.13
N VAL A 124 4.26 7.94 -0.94
CA VAL A 124 5.07 7.41 0.17
C VAL A 124 4.58 6.04 0.61
N SER A 125 3.27 5.85 0.77
CA SER A 125 2.70 4.53 1.08
C SER A 125 3.06 3.48 0.03
N GLY A 126 3.10 3.87 -1.25
CA GLY A 126 3.53 3.02 -2.35
C GLY A 126 5.01 2.62 -2.25
N TYR A 127 5.90 3.55 -1.90
CA TYR A 127 7.32 3.24 -1.66
C TYR A 127 7.50 2.31 -0.47
N LEU A 128 6.90 2.63 0.68
CA LEU A 128 6.98 1.80 1.88
C LEU A 128 6.43 0.39 1.64
N ALA A 129 5.35 0.26 0.86
CA ALA A 129 4.82 -1.04 0.47
C ALA A 129 5.75 -1.79 -0.49
N ARG A 130 6.36 -1.09 -1.45
CA ARG A 130 7.35 -1.66 -2.37
C ARG A 130 8.59 -2.16 -1.64
N TRP A 131 9.00 -1.48 -0.57
CA TRP A 131 10.10 -1.90 0.31
C TRP A 131 9.69 -2.97 1.34
N GLY A 132 8.41 -3.36 1.38
CA GLY A 132 7.87 -4.35 2.32
C GLY A 132 7.69 -3.84 3.76
N LEU A 133 7.94 -2.55 4.01
CA LEU A 133 7.81 -1.94 5.34
C LEU A 133 6.34 -1.80 5.75
N LEU A 134 5.48 -1.43 4.81
CA LEU A 134 4.04 -1.43 5.04
C LEU A 134 3.36 -2.52 4.19
N PRO A 135 2.25 -3.10 4.64
CA PRO A 135 1.44 -3.91 3.75
C PRO A 135 0.90 -3.03 2.61
N ALA A 136 0.58 -3.63 1.47
CA ALA A 136 0.11 -2.89 0.30
C ALA A 136 -1.11 -2.01 0.64
N PRO A 137 -1.23 -0.80 0.05
CA PRO A 137 -2.15 0.25 0.53
C PRO A 137 -3.64 -0.11 0.51
N ALA A 138 -4.05 -1.14 -0.24
CA ALA A 138 -5.43 -1.64 -0.21
C ALA A 138 -5.73 -2.43 1.08
N ASN A 139 -4.76 -3.19 1.60
CA ASN A 139 -5.02 -4.18 2.63
C ASN A 139 -4.82 -3.65 4.05
N VAL A 140 -3.99 -2.63 4.26
CA VAL A 140 -3.68 -2.13 5.62
C VAL A 140 -4.92 -1.51 6.25
N LEU A 141 -5.47 -0.48 5.62
CA LEU A 141 -6.62 0.23 6.19
C LEU A 141 -7.87 -0.65 6.22
N GLU A 142 -8.06 -1.56 5.25
CA GLU A 142 -9.21 -2.47 5.22
C GLU A 142 -9.08 -3.62 6.22
N ALA A 143 -7.93 -4.29 6.31
CA ALA A 143 -7.70 -5.37 7.28
C ALA A 143 -7.74 -4.83 8.72
N LEU A 144 -7.27 -3.60 8.93
CA LEU A 144 -7.39 -2.90 10.19
C LEU A 144 -8.86 -2.52 10.44
N ARG A 145 -9.56 -1.83 9.53
CA ARG A 145 -10.98 -1.43 9.71
C ARG A 145 -11.94 -2.60 9.96
N GLY A 146 -11.71 -3.77 9.37
CA GLY A 146 -12.60 -4.94 9.45
C GLY A 146 -12.43 -5.82 10.70
N SER A 147 -11.40 -5.57 11.51
CA SER A 147 -11.00 -6.47 12.61
C SER A 147 -11.08 -5.77 13.96
N GLY A 148 -12.26 -5.30 14.36
CA GLY A 148 -12.55 -4.95 15.76
C GLY A 148 -13.71 -5.83 16.24
N PRO A 149 -13.66 -6.46 17.44
CA PRO A 149 -14.86 -7.08 17.99
C PRO A 149 -15.95 -6.01 18.06
N ALA A 150 -17.16 -6.36 17.60
CA ALA A 150 -18.32 -5.48 17.70
C ALA A 150 -18.49 -5.03 19.16
N GLY A 151 -18.19 -3.76 19.44
CA GLY A 151 -18.28 -3.17 20.78
C GLY A 151 -17.09 -2.32 21.22
N HIS A 152 -15.89 -2.48 20.65
CA HIS A 152 -14.73 -1.66 21.05
C HIS A 152 -14.57 -0.42 20.16
N ARG A 153 -15.28 0.66 20.54
CA ARG A 153 -15.04 2.02 20.05
C ARG A 153 -14.22 2.79 21.09
N SER A 154 -12.93 2.53 21.19
CA SER A 154 -12.08 3.56 21.80
C SER A 154 -11.31 4.27 20.70
N ALA A 155 -11.58 5.56 20.54
CA ALA A 155 -10.81 6.47 19.68
C ALA A 155 -9.31 6.56 20.10
N GLU A 156 -8.95 5.91 21.20
CA GLU A 156 -7.63 5.88 21.84
C GLU A 156 -6.86 4.58 21.59
N GLY A 157 -7.45 3.61 20.88
CA GLY A 157 -6.80 2.35 20.62
C GLY A 157 -5.88 2.36 19.39
N VAL A 158 -4.77 1.63 19.48
CA VAL A 158 -3.78 1.39 18.41
C VAL A 158 -3.60 -0.12 18.24
N TRP A 159 -3.65 -0.60 17.00
CA TRP A 159 -3.27 -1.98 16.70
C TRP A 159 -1.77 -2.09 16.48
N LEU A 160 -1.13 -2.98 17.21
CA LEU A 160 0.28 -3.29 17.05
C LEU A 160 0.44 -4.62 16.34
N THR A 161 1.20 -4.58 15.24
CA THR A 161 1.56 -5.76 14.46
C THR A 161 3.04 -5.77 14.21
N TRP A 162 3.63 -6.95 14.32
CA TRP A 162 4.97 -7.23 13.83
C TRP A 162 4.92 -8.08 12.56
N HIS A 163 5.82 -7.79 11.63
CA HIS A 163 6.12 -8.68 10.50
C HIS A 163 7.59 -8.55 10.09
N ARG A 164 8.10 -9.59 9.44
CA ARG A 164 9.42 -9.58 8.82
C ARG A 164 9.28 -9.36 7.31
N THR A 165 10.08 -8.47 6.75
CA THR A 165 10.08 -8.21 5.30
C THR A 165 10.84 -9.33 4.55
N PRO A 166 10.61 -9.49 3.24
CA PRO A 166 11.42 -10.39 2.41
C PRO A 166 12.92 -10.07 2.42
N ALA A 167 13.28 -8.81 2.70
CA ALA A 167 14.66 -8.36 2.83
C ALA A 167 15.27 -8.65 4.23
N GLY A 168 14.53 -9.35 5.11
CA GLY A 168 15.01 -9.75 6.42
C GLY A 168 14.87 -8.70 7.52
N LEU A 169 14.26 -7.54 7.23
CA LEU A 169 14.02 -6.46 8.20
C LEU A 169 12.84 -6.79 9.10
N ASP A 170 12.99 -6.46 10.37
CA ASP A 170 11.92 -6.52 11.37
C ASP A 170 11.15 -5.20 11.36
N VAL A 171 9.83 -5.28 11.25
CA VAL A 171 8.97 -4.09 11.24
C VAL A 171 7.95 -4.18 12.36
N LEU A 172 7.89 -3.12 13.14
CA LEU A 172 6.85 -2.87 14.11
C LEU A 172 5.91 -1.80 13.58
N LEU A 173 4.63 -2.12 13.41
CA LEU A 173 3.63 -1.22 12.85
C LEU A 173 2.50 -1.00 13.88
N ALA A 174 2.26 0.26 14.20
CA ALA A 174 1.16 0.73 15.00
C ALA A 174 0.15 1.49 14.13
N ALA A 175 -1.12 1.10 14.18
CA ALA A 175 -2.16 1.73 13.38
C ALA A 175 -3.34 2.21 14.23
N CYS A 176 -3.71 3.47 14.05
CA CYS A 176 -4.88 4.06 14.68
C CYS A 176 -6.15 3.82 13.86
N TYR A 177 -7.31 3.79 14.51
CA TYR A 177 -8.63 3.68 13.84
C TYR A 177 -8.92 4.76 12.79
N ARG A 178 -8.29 5.94 12.91
CA ARG A 178 -8.40 7.05 11.96
C ARG A 178 -7.49 6.89 10.72
N GLY A 179 -6.75 5.78 10.62
CA GLY A 179 -5.91 5.47 9.46
C GLY A 179 -4.51 6.08 9.49
N SER A 180 -4.09 6.66 10.62
CA SER A 180 -2.70 7.02 10.88
C SER A 180 -1.87 5.78 11.15
N LEU A 181 -0.67 5.73 10.57
CA LEU A 181 0.27 4.63 10.68
C LEU A 181 1.59 5.16 11.24
N TYR A 182 2.11 4.44 12.22
CA TYR A 182 3.36 4.71 12.92
C TYR A 182 4.18 3.44 12.87
N PHE A 183 5.48 3.53 12.61
CA PHE A 183 6.28 2.32 12.48
C PHE A 183 7.71 2.53 12.97
N ASP A 184 8.35 1.41 13.28
CA ASP A 184 9.79 1.29 13.51
C ASP A 184 10.29 0.12 12.66
N VAL A 185 11.51 0.24 12.14
CA VAL A 185 12.13 -0.76 11.27
C VAL A 185 13.53 -1.01 11.77
N ARG A 186 13.90 -2.29 11.92
CA ARG A 186 15.21 -2.68 12.42
C ARG A 186 15.80 -3.80 11.58
N THR A 187 17.12 -3.83 11.54
CA THR A 187 17.91 -4.91 10.92
C THR A 187 18.07 -6.11 11.88
N ALA A 188 17.81 -5.91 13.16
CA ALA A 188 17.80 -6.94 14.19
C ALA A 188 16.39 -7.12 14.77
N PRO A 189 16.06 -8.31 15.31
CA PRO A 189 14.77 -8.57 15.95
C PRO A 189 14.48 -7.58 17.08
N PHE A 190 13.21 -7.24 17.26
CA PHE A 190 12.80 -6.39 18.37
C PHE A 190 12.93 -7.11 19.71
N GLU A 191 13.50 -6.42 20.69
CA GLU A 191 13.49 -6.79 22.10
C GLU A 191 12.44 -5.99 22.87
N ALA A 192 12.18 -6.35 24.14
CA ALA A 192 11.13 -5.73 24.94
C ALA A 192 11.40 -4.25 25.18
N ALA A 193 12.66 -3.91 25.42
CA ALA A 193 13.10 -2.52 25.60
C ALA A 193 12.83 -1.69 24.34
N ALA A 194 13.13 -2.24 23.16
CA ALA A 194 12.91 -1.58 21.88
C ALA A 194 11.43 -1.29 21.61
N VAL A 195 10.56 -2.27 21.84
CA VAL A 195 9.11 -2.07 21.67
C VAL A 195 8.56 -1.13 22.76
N THR A 196 9.11 -1.14 23.97
CA THR A 196 8.70 -0.23 25.06
C THR A 196 9.03 1.22 24.70
N ASP A 197 10.25 1.43 24.20
CA ASP A 197 10.69 2.74 23.73
C ASP A 197 9.82 3.25 22.58
N PHE A 198 9.53 2.39 21.60
CA PHE A 198 8.63 2.72 20.50
C PHE A 198 7.24 3.17 21.00
N LEU A 199 6.63 2.43 21.94
CA LEU A 199 5.32 2.77 22.48
C LEU A 199 5.34 4.06 23.30
N ARG A 200 6.40 4.33 24.07
CA ARG A 200 6.59 5.59 24.80
C ARG A 200 6.66 6.77 23.82
N ARG A 201 7.53 6.67 22.81
CA ARG A 201 7.67 7.68 21.75
C ARG A 201 6.35 7.91 21.01
N LEU A 202 5.59 6.85 20.75
CA LEU A 202 4.28 6.95 20.15
C LEU A 202 3.28 7.69 21.05
N ALA A 203 3.26 7.40 22.35
CA ALA A 203 2.41 8.11 23.32
C ALA A 203 2.79 9.59 23.41
N ASP A 204 4.09 9.91 23.39
CA ASP A 204 4.60 11.28 23.38
C ASP A 204 4.22 12.03 22.10
N GLN A 205 4.33 11.40 20.94
CA GLN A 205 3.93 12.03 19.67
C GLN A 205 2.42 12.22 19.55
N LEU A 206 1.63 11.32 20.14
CA LEU A 206 0.17 11.44 20.17
C LEU A 206 -0.33 12.37 21.28
N ASP A 207 0.55 12.74 22.22
CA ASP A 207 0.27 13.54 23.41
C ASP A 207 -0.98 13.08 24.17
N ARG A 208 -1.12 11.76 24.34
CA ARG A 208 -2.29 11.15 25.00
C ARG A 208 -2.03 9.72 25.45
N PRO A 209 -2.83 9.18 26.39
CA PRO A 209 -2.87 7.76 26.67
C PRO A 209 -3.23 6.91 25.44
N ILE A 210 -2.60 5.74 25.32
CA ILE A 210 -2.80 4.80 24.22
C ILE A 210 -3.17 3.41 24.72
N GLY A 211 -4.25 2.86 24.16
CA GLY A 211 -4.63 1.46 24.33
C GLY A 211 -4.07 0.61 23.20
N VAL A 212 -3.05 -0.19 23.46
CA VAL A 212 -2.40 -1.04 22.46
C VAL A 212 -3.05 -2.41 22.42
N VAL A 213 -3.49 -2.83 21.24
CA VAL A 213 -3.99 -4.18 20.99
C VAL A 213 -3.02 -4.91 20.06
N VAL A 214 -2.30 -5.89 20.60
CA VAL A 214 -1.33 -6.70 19.85
C VAL A 214 -2.08 -7.75 19.04
N ARG A 215 -1.97 -7.67 17.71
CA ARG A 215 -2.67 -8.53 16.75
C ARG A 215 -1.79 -9.64 16.17
N ARG A 216 -0.51 -9.35 15.98
CA ARG A 216 0.46 -10.29 15.38
C ARG A 216 1.82 -10.10 16.02
N TRP A 217 2.40 -11.19 16.51
CA TRP A 217 3.70 -11.23 17.20
C TRP A 217 4.48 -12.48 16.78
N PRO A 218 5.83 -12.45 16.72
CA PRO A 218 6.61 -13.63 16.38
C PRO A 218 6.41 -14.75 17.41
N ALA A 219 6.06 -15.94 16.93
CA ALA A 219 5.77 -17.10 17.78
C ALA A 219 6.96 -17.56 18.65
N GLY A 220 8.20 -17.23 18.25
CA GLY A 220 9.42 -17.48 19.03
C GLY A 220 9.72 -16.47 20.14
N GLN A 221 8.98 -15.35 20.20
CA GLN A 221 9.13 -14.32 21.23
C GLN A 221 7.91 -14.23 22.15
N THR A 222 7.16 -15.32 22.31
CA THR A 222 5.98 -15.41 23.17
C THR A 222 6.29 -15.16 24.65
N GLY A 223 7.51 -15.46 25.09
CA GLY A 223 8.00 -15.11 26.43
C GLY A 223 7.94 -13.61 26.68
N LEU A 224 8.34 -12.80 25.70
CA LEU A 224 8.36 -11.34 25.77
C LEU A 224 6.97 -10.72 25.86
N VAL A 225 5.97 -11.38 25.30
CA VAL A 225 4.54 -11.04 25.39
C VAL A 225 3.94 -11.39 26.76
N ARG A 226 4.37 -12.51 27.35
CA ARG A 226 3.90 -12.98 28.66
C ARG A 226 4.59 -12.29 29.83
N THR A 227 5.85 -11.94 29.67
CA THR A 227 6.66 -11.23 30.66
C THR A 227 6.78 -9.75 30.34
N TRP A 228 6.04 -9.23 29.36
CA TRP A 228 5.95 -7.79 29.12
C TRP A 228 5.46 -7.17 30.43
N PRO A 229 6.34 -6.54 31.23
CA PRO A 229 5.86 -5.83 32.39
C PRO A 229 5.02 -4.72 31.79
N GLY A 230 3.73 -4.65 32.15
CA GLY A 230 2.83 -3.59 31.69
C GLY A 230 3.61 -2.29 31.60
N ALA A 231 3.57 -1.65 30.42
CA ALA A 231 4.51 -0.61 30.05
C ALA A 231 4.83 0.30 31.25
N PRO A 232 6.10 0.61 31.55
CA PRO A 232 6.47 1.43 32.72
C PRO A 232 5.86 2.84 32.70
N ASP A 233 5.16 3.19 31.61
CA ASP A 233 4.39 4.41 31.44
C ASP A 233 2.89 4.14 31.70
N PRO A 234 2.28 4.80 32.71
CA PRO A 234 0.86 4.61 33.03
C PRO A 234 -0.09 5.05 31.91
N ARG A 235 0.40 5.79 30.91
CA ARG A 235 -0.39 6.19 29.72
C ARG A 235 -0.58 5.03 28.73
N ILE A 236 0.10 3.90 28.89
CA ILE A 236 0.11 2.81 27.91
C ILE A 236 -0.54 1.56 28.50
N THR A 237 -1.67 1.15 27.92
CA THR A 237 -2.34 -0.11 28.29
C THR A 237 -2.17 -1.12 27.16
N VAL A 238 -1.70 -2.34 27.45
CA VAL A 238 -1.49 -3.38 26.43
C VAL A 238 -2.48 -4.53 26.60
N ARG A 239 -3.08 -4.99 25.50
CA ARG A 239 -3.98 -6.14 25.44
C ARG A 239 -3.62 -7.02 24.25
N PHE A 240 -3.85 -8.33 24.36
CA PHE A 240 -3.65 -9.28 23.27
C PHE A 240 -4.99 -9.61 22.60
N ALA A 241 -5.02 -9.64 21.27
CA ALA A 241 -6.19 -10.15 20.56
C ALA A 241 -6.29 -11.67 20.80
N HIS A 242 -7.43 -12.12 21.33
CA HIS A 242 -7.78 -13.54 21.45
C HIS A 242 -8.13 -14.14 20.08
#